data_AF-A0A952DTQ4-F1
#
_entry.id   AF-A0A952DTQ4-F1
#
_cell.length_a   1.000
_cell.length_b   1.000
_cell.length_c   1.000
_cell.angle_alpha   90.00
_cell.angle_beta   90.00
_cell.angle_gamma   90.00
#
_symmetry.space_group_name_H-M   'P 1'
#
loop_
_entity.id
_entity.type
_entity.pdbx_description
1 polymer ?
#
loop_
_entity_poly.entity_id
_entity_poly.type
_entity_poly.pdbx_seq_one_letter_code
_entity_poly.pdbx_strand_id
1 'polypeptide(L)' 'MTRKTRQILHFNQNDNSFIINKNQIKKYVRTNGGQIIMQGDVMLPISKRKKNRFFKRY' A
#
# COMPACT_ATOMS: atom_id res chain seq x y z
N MET A 1 -9.25 -21.93 -24.15
CA MET A 1 -9.78 -21.69 -22.78
C MET A 1 -8.80 -20.82 -21.99
N THR A 2 -8.92 -19.50 -22.05
CA THR A 2 -8.14 -18.59 -21.18
C THR A 2 -8.99 -18.26 -19.96
N ARG A 3 -8.67 -18.89 -18.82
CA ARG A 3 -9.26 -18.50 -17.53
C ARG A 3 -8.80 -17.06 -17.25
N LYS A 4 -9.66 -16.07 -17.53
CA LYS A 4 -9.50 -14.69 -17.01
C LYS A 4 -9.52 -14.79 -15.48
N THR A 5 -8.35 -14.87 -14.88
CA THR A 5 -8.19 -14.74 -13.44
C THR A 5 -8.75 -13.37 -13.06
N ARG A 6 -9.80 -13.36 -12.24
CA ARG A 6 -10.34 -12.13 -11.64
C ARG A 6 -9.21 -11.52 -10.82
N GLN A 7 -8.53 -10.50 -11.35
CA GLN A 7 -7.55 -9.75 -10.57
C GLN A 7 -8.32 -8.91 -9.55
N ILE A 8 -8.36 -9.37 -8.31
CA ILE A 8 -8.95 -8.60 -7.21
C ILE A 8 -7.99 -7.43 -6.95
N LEU A 9 -8.42 -6.24 -7.33
CA LEU A 9 -7.65 -5.02 -7.14
C LEU A 9 -7.78 -4.56 -5.68
N HIS A 10 -6.71 -4.72 -4.90
CA HIS A 10 -6.67 -4.35 -3.49
C HIS A 10 -6.14 -2.93 -3.31
N PHE A 11 -6.99 -1.94 -3.58
CA PHE A 11 -6.62 -0.54 -3.36
C PHE A 11 -6.75 -0.14 -1.89
N ASN A 12 -5.75 0.58 -1.36
CA ASN A 12 -5.84 1.26 -0.08
C ASN A 12 -5.45 2.72 -0.24
N GLN A 13 -6.17 3.59 0.46
CA GLN A 13 -5.81 4.99 0.55
C GLN A 13 -4.74 5.17 1.63
N ASN A 14 -3.52 5.46 1.21
CA ASN A 14 -2.36 5.61 2.09
C ASN A 14 -2.28 7.02 2.70
N ASP A 15 -2.67 8.01 1.90
CA ASP A 15 -2.82 9.41 2.28
C ASP A 15 -4.04 10.01 1.56
N ASN A 16 -4.48 11.22 1.90
CA ASN A 16 -5.60 11.87 1.21
C ASN A 16 -5.36 12.07 -0.29
N SER A 17 -4.09 12.10 -0.71
CA SER A 17 -3.70 12.32 -2.11
C SER A 17 -3.40 11.03 -2.90
N PHE A 18 -3.30 9.87 -2.25
CA PHE A 18 -2.77 8.65 -2.91
C PHE A 18 -3.61 7.41 -2.66
N ILE A 19 -3.94 6.72 -3.77
CA ILE A 19 -4.54 5.39 -3.79
C ILE A 19 -3.48 4.43 -4.35
N ILE A 20 -3.13 3.40 -3.58
CA ILE A 20 -2.08 2.44 -3.97
C ILE A 20 -2.63 1.03 -4.10
N ASN A 21 -2.07 0.26 -5.04
CA ASN A 21 -2.36 -1.17 -5.16
C ASN A 21 -1.51 -1.96 -4.16
N LYS A 22 -2.15 -2.61 -3.18
CA LYS A 22 -1.46 -3.38 -2.15
C LYS A 22 -0.68 -4.57 -2.67
N ASN A 23 -1.11 -5.15 -3.79
CA ASN A 23 -0.45 -6.31 -4.37
C ASN A 23 0.94 -5.95 -4.94
N GLN A 24 1.21 -4.66 -5.13
CA GLN A 24 2.49 -4.15 -5.62
C GLN A 24 3.37 -3.61 -4.50
N ILE A 25 3.02 -3.81 -3.23
CA ILE A 25 3.86 -3.38 -2.12
C ILE A 25 5.03 -4.35 -1.96
N LYS A 26 6.25 -3.82 -2.05
CA LYS A 26 7.50 -4.56 -1.85
C LYS A 26 7.86 -4.66 -0.37
N LYS A 27 7.78 -3.54 0.36
CA LYS A 27 8.18 -3.49 1.79
C LYS A 27 7.48 -2.38 2.56
N TYR A 28 7.30 -2.61 3.86
CA TYR A 28 6.88 -1.60 4.81
C TYR A 28 8.06 -1.09 5.66
N VAL A 29 8.17 0.22 5.82
CA VAL A 29 9.20 0.87 6.63
C VAL A 29 8.51 1.61 7.78
N ARG A 30 8.69 1.10 9.01
CA ARG A 30 8.06 1.64 10.23
C ARG A 30 8.91 2.74 10.88
N THR A 31 9.24 3.78 10.13
CA THR A 31 9.96 4.97 10.64
C THR A 31 9.00 5.98 11.28
N ASN A 32 9.54 7.12 11.74
CA ASN A 32 8.81 8.23 12.36
C ASN A 32 7.99 9.00 11.31
N GLY A 33 6.92 8.36 10.82
CA GLY A 33 6.11 8.79 9.69
C GLY A 33 5.47 7.60 8.96
N GLY A 34 6.15 6.45 8.91
CA GLY A 34 5.69 5.27 8.18
C GLY A 34 5.79 5.47 6.67
N GLN A 35 6.43 4.55 5.97
CA GLN A 35 6.59 4.59 4.52
C GLN A 35 6.35 3.21 3.91
N ILE A 36 5.95 3.21 2.65
CA ILE A 36 5.73 2.02 1.84
C ILE A 36 6.66 2.09 0.64
N ILE A 37 7.33 0.99 0.36
CA ILE A 37 8.13 0.82 -0.85
C ILE A 37 7.31 -0.06 -1.79
N MET A 38 7.00 0.46 -2.96
CA MET A 38 6.30 -0.25 -4.04
C MET A 38 7.29 -1.05 -4.89
N GLN A 39 6.79 -2.00 -5.67
CA GLN A 39 7.54 -2.59 -6.78
C GLN A 39 7.95 -1.48 -7.75
N GLY A 40 9.23 -1.42 -8.12
CA GLY A 40 9.83 -0.28 -8.83
C GLY A 40 10.49 0.75 -7.91
N ASP A 41 10.68 0.42 -6.63
CA ASP A 41 11.43 1.21 -5.64
C ASP A 41 10.87 2.63 -5.37
N VAL A 42 9.61 2.85 -5.74
CA VAL A 42 8.87 4.07 -5.41
C VAL A 42 8.50 4.07 -3.93
N MET A 43 8.89 5.12 -3.22
CA MET A 43 8.57 5.30 -1.80
C MET A 43 7.38 6.23 -1.62
N LEU A 44 6.39 5.81 -0.83
CA LEU A 44 5.20 6.61 -0.54
C LEU A 44 5.03 6.79 0.98
N PRO A 45 4.86 8.03 1.46
CA PRO A 45 4.62 8.30 2.87
C PRO A 45 3.21 7.84 3.28
N ILE A 46 3.07 7.34 4.50
CA ILE A 46 1.78 7.06 5.14
C ILE A 46 1.46 8.24 6.05
N SER A 47 0.24 8.78 6.01
CA SER A 47 -0.14 9.81 6.97
C SER A 47 -0.23 9.24 8.38
N LYS A 48 0.26 9.98 9.39
CA LYS A 48 0.28 9.55 10.81
C LYS A 48 -1.08 9.05 11.31
N ARG A 49 -2.18 9.70 10.89
CA ARG A 49 -3.56 9.31 11.26
C ARG A 49 -3.98 7.97 10.65
N LYS A 50 -3.53 7.66 9.42
CA LYS A 50 -3.87 6.41 8.72
C LYS A 50 -2.90 5.29 9.05
N LYS A 51 -1.70 5.60 9.57
CA LYS A 51 -0.68 4.63 10.03
C LYS A 51 -1.28 3.47 10.83
N ASN A 52 -1.99 3.78 11.91
CA ASN A 52 -2.56 2.74 12.78
C ASN A 52 -3.58 1.86 12.06
N ARG A 53 -4.44 2.44 11.22
CA ARG A 53 -5.43 1.69 10.42
C ARG A 53 -4.75 0.85 9.33
N PHE A 54 -3.69 1.39 8.73
CA PHE A 54 -2.95 0.77 7.64
C PHE A 54 -2.17 -0.45 8.14
N PHE A 55 -1.56 -0.36 9.33
CA PHE A 55 -0.81 -1.45 9.96
C PHE A 55 -1.67 -2.42 10.79
N LYS A 56 -2.90 -2.07 11.17
CA LYS A 56 -3.78 -2.96 11.97
C LYS A 56 -4.18 -4.26 11.26
N ARG A 57 -4.02 -4.35 9.95
CA ARG A 57 -4.49 -5.48 9.13
C ARG A 57 -3.35 -6.41 8.67
N TYR A 58 -2.13 -6.18 9.16
CA TYR A 58 -0.92 -6.93 8.85
C TYR A 58 -0.17 -7.29 10.12
#